data_AF-A0AAW0YQP8-F1
#
_entry.id   AF-A0AAW0YQP8-F1
#
_cell.length_a   1.000
_cell.length_b   1.000
_cell.length_c   1.000
_cell.angle_alpha   90.00
_cell.angle_beta   90.00
_cell.angle_gamma   90.00
#
_symmetry.space_group_name_H-M   'P 1'
#
loop_
_entity.id
_entity.type
_entity.pdbx_description
1 polymer ?
#
loop_
_entity_poly.entity_id
_entity_poly.type
_entity_poly.pdbx_seq_one_letter_code
_entity_poly.pdbx_strand_id
1 'polypeptide(L)'
;MDYYHDISSFSGAFVDYSHDGTSSFSGPFVDYFHNGISSFSGALVDYLHYGISSFSGTFMDYYHDGISSFSGPFVDYFHNCISSFSGAFVDYFHGGTSSFSGPFVDYFHDGTSFFSGPFMDYFHNGISSFSGALVDYLHYGISSFSGAFMDYFHDGISSFSGAFRGLFPRWYLFLFWSLRGLFP
;
A
#
# COMPACT_ATOMS: atom_id res chain seq x y z
N MET A 1 -7.55 -24.87 -23.85
CA MET A 1 -6.19 -24.47 -23.41
C MET A 1 -5.45 -24.10 -24.67
N ASP A 2 -5.59 -22.85 -25.07
CA ASP A 2 -4.82 -22.26 -26.16
C ASP A 2 -3.92 -21.21 -25.49
N TYR A 3 -2.61 -21.38 -25.67
CA TYR A 3 -1.61 -20.42 -25.22
C TYR A 3 -1.72 -19.20 -26.15
N TYR A 4 -2.40 -18.17 -25.67
CA TYR A 4 -2.67 -16.98 -26.44
C TYR A 4 -1.75 -15.85 -25.96
N HIS A 5 -0.83 -15.42 -26.84
CA HIS A 5 -0.26 -14.07 -26.74
C HIS A 5 -1.33 -13.07 -27.19
N ASP A 6 -2.34 -12.87 -26.36
CA ASP A 6 -3.52 -12.08 -26.73
C ASP A 6 -3.53 -10.71 -26.09
N ILE A 7 -3.80 -9.72 -26.93
CA ILE A 7 -4.43 -8.47 -26.50
C ILE A 7 -5.92 -8.76 -26.45
N SER A 8 -6.49 -8.81 -25.25
CA SER A 8 -7.89 -9.17 -25.03
C SER A 8 -8.66 -8.07 -24.32
N SER A 9 -9.97 -7.98 -24.62
CA SER A 9 -10.88 -7.07 -23.93
C SER A 9 -12.17 -7.79 -23.60
N PHE A 10 -12.52 -7.80 -22.31
CA PHE A 10 -13.69 -8.47 -21.79
C PHE A 10 -14.60 -7.49 -21.06
N SER A 11 -15.91 -7.67 -21.26
CA SER A 11 -16.95 -6.85 -20.65
C SER A 11 -18.05 -7.73 -20.09
N GLY A 12 -18.46 -7.47 -18.86
CA GLY A 12 -19.54 -8.19 -18.18
C GLY A 12 -19.00 -9.08 -17.06
N ALA A 13 -19.83 -10.04 -16.63
CA ALA A 13 -19.44 -11.00 -15.60
C ALA A 13 -18.72 -12.20 -16.22
N PHE A 14 -17.49 -12.48 -15.81
CA PHE A 14 -16.73 -13.63 -16.29
C PHE A 14 -15.75 -14.15 -15.24
N VAL A 15 -15.30 -15.39 -15.47
CA VAL A 15 -14.25 -16.06 -14.68
C VAL A 15 -13.22 -16.57 -15.68
N ASP A 16 -11.96 -16.26 -15.45
CA ASP A 16 -10.87 -16.66 -16.34
C ASP A 16 -9.71 -17.32 -15.57
N TYR A 17 -8.80 -17.94 -16.33
CA TYR A 17 -7.47 -18.30 -15.88
C TYR A 17 -6.51 -17.94 -17.02
N SER A 18 -5.64 -16.98 -16.75
CA SER A 18 -4.72 -16.45 -17.76
C SER A 18 -3.27 -16.61 -17.32
N HIS A 19 -2.42 -17.03 -18.26
CA HIS A 19 -1.03 -17.35 -17.96
C HIS A 19 -0.07 -16.25 -18.39
N ASP A 20 -0.24 -15.72 -19.60
CA ASP A 20 0.54 -14.62 -20.15
C ASP A 20 -0.39 -13.76 -21.03
N GLY A 21 -0.33 -12.43 -20.95
CA GLY A 21 -1.13 -11.61 -21.86
C GLY A 21 -1.13 -10.12 -21.61
N THR A 22 -1.82 -9.39 -22.49
CA THR A 22 -2.22 -8.00 -22.26
C THR A 22 -3.74 -7.91 -22.29
N SER A 23 -4.37 -7.62 -21.16
CA SER A 23 -5.82 -7.73 -21.04
C SER A 23 -6.45 -6.46 -20.47
N SER A 24 -7.69 -6.21 -20.87
CA SER A 24 -8.56 -5.19 -20.30
C SER A 24 -9.88 -5.80 -19.90
N PHE A 25 -10.31 -5.50 -18.67
CA PHE A 25 -11.46 -6.13 -18.05
C PHE A 25 -12.40 -5.06 -17.48
N SER A 26 -13.68 -5.14 -17.82
CA SER A 26 -14.71 -4.23 -17.35
C SER A 26 -15.92 -5.00 -16.82
N GLY A 27 -16.26 -4.81 -15.54
CA GLY A 27 -17.37 -5.49 -14.88
C GLY A 27 -16.92 -6.32 -13.67
N PRO A 28 -17.85 -7.08 -13.05
CA PRO A 28 -17.53 -7.98 -11.95
C PRO A 28 -16.78 -9.21 -12.46
N PHE A 29 -15.64 -9.55 -11.89
CA PHE A 29 -14.85 -10.65 -12.42
C PHE A 29 -13.96 -11.33 -11.37
N VAL A 30 -13.60 -12.59 -11.66
CA VAL A 30 -12.70 -13.42 -10.85
C VAL A 30 -11.64 -14.06 -11.75
N ASP A 31 -10.36 -13.96 -11.38
CA ASP A 31 -9.27 -14.55 -12.17
C ASP A 31 -8.14 -15.09 -11.32
N TYR A 32 -7.28 -15.79 -12.02
CA TYR A 32 -5.92 -16.05 -11.63
C TYR A 32 -5.03 -15.67 -12.80
N PHE A 33 -4.25 -14.62 -12.62
CA PHE A 33 -3.38 -14.07 -13.63
C PHE A 33 -1.92 -14.29 -13.25
N HIS A 34 -1.20 -15.10 -14.04
CA HIS A 34 0.16 -15.48 -13.68
C HIS A 34 1.20 -14.42 -14.07
N ASN A 35 1.20 -13.96 -15.33
CA ASN A 35 2.15 -12.97 -15.84
C ASN A 35 1.48 -12.03 -16.85
N GLY A 36 1.86 -10.75 -16.88
CA GLY A 36 1.52 -9.86 -17.99
C GLY A 36 1.10 -8.44 -17.59
N ILE A 37 0.36 -7.78 -18.49
CA ILE A 37 -0.07 -6.39 -18.34
C ILE A 37 -1.59 -6.34 -18.35
N SER A 38 -2.21 -5.82 -17.31
CA SER A 38 -3.66 -5.86 -17.17
C SER A 38 -4.26 -4.55 -16.67
N SER A 39 -5.46 -4.24 -17.15
CA SER A 39 -6.27 -3.14 -16.64
C SER A 39 -7.65 -3.64 -16.26
N PHE A 40 -8.07 -3.32 -15.04
CA PHE A 40 -9.32 -3.78 -14.45
C PHE A 40 -10.16 -2.59 -14.01
N SER A 41 -11.44 -2.60 -14.40
CA SER A 41 -12.42 -1.62 -14.00
C SER A 41 -13.70 -2.31 -13.52
N GLY A 42 -14.08 -2.10 -12.26
CA GLY A 42 -15.26 -2.73 -11.68
C GLY A 42 -14.97 -3.43 -10.35
N ALA A 43 -15.64 -4.56 -10.12
CA ALA A 43 -15.47 -5.36 -8.91
C ALA A 43 -14.58 -6.57 -9.22
N LEU A 44 -13.46 -6.72 -8.53
CA LEU A 44 -12.50 -7.81 -8.77
C LEU A 44 -12.30 -8.68 -7.53
N VAL A 45 -12.05 -9.96 -7.79
CA VAL A 45 -11.31 -10.85 -6.88
C VAL A 45 -10.27 -11.61 -7.71
N ASP A 46 -8.99 -11.34 -7.50
CA ASP A 46 -7.89 -11.89 -8.33
C ASP A 46 -6.75 -12.46 -7.47
N TYR A 47 -5.97 -13.34 -8.11
CA TYR A 47 -4.64 -13.71 -7.67
C TYR A 47 -3.64 -13.40 -8.78
N LEU A 48 -2.74 -12.47 -8.50
CA LEU A 48 -1.75 -11.94 -9.42
C LEU A 48 -0.35 -12.30 -8.98
N HIS A 49 0.40 -13.03 -9.81
CA HIS A 49 1.72 -13.54 -9.42
C HIS A 49 2.88 -12.67 -9.95
N TYR A 50 2.78 -12.17 -11.18
CA TYR A 50 3.74 -11.23 -11.74
C TYR A 50 3.05 -10.31 -12.73
N GLY A 51 3.40 -9.03 -12.74
CA GLY A 51 2.90 -8.17 -13.81
C GLY A 51 2.92 -6.68 -13.55
N ILE A 52 2.37 -5.98 -14.53
CA ILE A 52 2.07 -4.55 -14.46
C ILE A 52 0.55 -4.40 -14.53
N SER A 53 -0.06 -3.84 -13.50
CA SER A 53 -1.51 -3.82 -13.42
C SER A 53 -2.09 -2.47 -12.96
N SER A 54 -3.29 -2.17 -13.45
CA SER A 54 -4.02 -0.97 -13.07
C SER A 54 -5.47 -1.30 -12.73
N PHE A 55 -5.91 -0.85 -11.57
CA PHE A 55 -7.20 -1.18 -10.98
C PHE A 55 -7.98 0.10 -10.67
N SER A 56 -9.21 0.21 -11.18
CA SER A 56 -10.16 1.27 -10.82
C SER A 56 -11.53 0.71 -10.40
N GLY A 57 -11.89 0.77 -9.12
CA GLY A 57 -13.09 0.10 -8.63
C GLY A 57 -12.96 -0.49 -7.22
N THR A 58 -13.55 -1.67 -7.01
CA THR A 58 -13.57 -2.36 -5.72
C THR A 58 -12.88 -3.71 -5.82
N PHE A 59 -11.83 -3.94 -5.03
CA PHE A 59 -10.92 -5.05 -5.24
C PHE A 59 -10.64 -5.84 -3.96
N MET A 60 -10.36 -7.13 -4.13
CA MET A 60 -9.93 -8.02 -3.05
C MET A 60 -9.04 -9.11 -3.62
N ASP A 61 -7.74 -8.88 -3.52
CA ASP A 61 -6.78 -9.58 -4.34
C ASP A 61 -5.52 -9.99 -3.56
N TYR A 62 -4.80 -10.96 -4.12
CA TYR A 62 -3.48 -11.35 -3.66
C TYR A 62 -2.46 -11.04 -4.75
N TYR A 63 -1.46 -10.24 -4.40
CA TYR A 63 -0.39 -9.81 -5.29
C TYR A 63 0.95 -10.33 -4.82
N HIS A 64 1.65 -10.96 -5.75
CA HIS A 64 3.05 -11.30 -5.62
C HIS A 64 3.82 -10.53 -6.70
N ASP A 65 5.02 -10.04 -6.37
CA ASP A 65 6.04 -9.53 -7.30
C ASP A 65 5.51 -8.74 -8.52
N GLY A 66 5.24 -7.44 -8.40
CA GLY A 66 4.70 -6.68 -9.53
C GLY A 66 4.74 -5.17 -9.36
N ILE A 67 4.30 -4.48 -10.42
CA ILE A 67 4.06 -3.04 -10.40
C ILE A 67 2.57 -2.77 -10.55
N SER A 68 1.95 -2.11 -9.59
CA SER A 68 0.50 -1.94 -9.59
C SER A 68 0.04 -0.54 -9.21
N SER A 69 -1.11 -0.15 -9.74
CA SER A 69 -1.78 1.11 -9.44
C SER A 69 -3.25 0.86 -9.11
N PHE A 70 -3.72 1.38 -7.99
CA PHE A 70 -5.06 1.16 -7.49
C PHE A 70 -5.77 2.46 -7.22
N SER A 71 -7.01 2.53 -7.69
CA SER A 71 -7.92 3.63 -7.44
C SER A 71 -9.28 3.11 -6.99
N GLY A 72 -9.70 3.49 -5.79
CA GLY A 72 -10.97 3.08 -5.19
C GLY A 72 -10.80 2.34 -3.88
N PRO A 73 -11.87 1.70 -3.36
CA PRO A 73 -11.78 0.90 -2.16
C PRO A 73 -11.26 -0.52 -2.41
N PHE A 74 -10.30 -1.01 -1.62
CA PHE A 74 -9.76 -2.37 -1.79
C PHE A 74 -9.25 -2.96 -0.48
N VAL A 75 -9.07 -4.29 -0.47
CA VAL A 75 -8.58 -5.08 0.66
C VAL A 75 -7.70 -6.19 0.12
N ASP A 76 -6.39 -5.99 0.15
CA ASP A 76 -5.45 -6.80 -0.60
C ASP A 76 -4.27 -7.29 0.26
N TYR A 77 -3.58 -8.31 -0.25
CA TYR A 77 -2.32 -8.78 0.30
C TYR A 77 -1.22 -8.63 -0.74
N PHE A 78 -0.14 -7.93 -0.40
CA PHE A 78 0.98 -7.65 -1.29
C PHE A 78 2.28 -8.28 -0.77
N HIS A 79 3.02 -8.91 -1.67
CA HIS A 79 4.34 -9.47 -1.40
C HIS A 79 5.35 -8.99 -2.46
N ASN A 80 6.36 -8.23 -2.03
CA ASN A 80 7.46 -7.71 -2.86
C ASN A 80 7.00 -6.87 -4.07
N CYS A 81 6.04 -5.97 -3.87
CA CYS A 81 5.45 -5.16 -4.95
C CYS A 81 5.98 -3.71 -4.98
N ILE A 82 5.89 -3.08 -6.14
CA ILE A 82 5.98 -1.62 -6.29
C ILE A 82 4.59 -1.08 -6.59
N SER A 83 4.01 -0.32 -5.68
CA SER A 83 2.58 -0.04 -5.74
C SER A 83 2.22 1.42 -5.50
N SER A 84 1.14 1.87 -6.14
CA SER A 84 0.56 3.19 -5.91
C SER A 84 -0.93 3.07 -5.63
N PHE A 85 -1.39 3.74 -4.59
CA PHE A 85 -2.71 3.54 -4.02
C PHE A 85 -3.41 4.88 -3.81
N SER A 86 -4.63 4.99 -4.30
CA SER A 86 -5.48 6.15 -4.12
C SER A 86 -6.90 5.73 -3.74
N GLY A 87 -7.32 6.00 -2.51
CA GLY A 87 -8.67 5.63 -2.07
C GLY A 87 -8.71 5.23 -0.60
N ALA A 88 -9.68 4.37 -0.28
CA ALA A 88 -9.89 3.87 1.07
C ALA A 88 -9.57 2.38 1.15
N PHE A 89 -8.52 1.98 1.87
CA PHE A 89 -8.02 0.60 1.80
C PHE A 89 -7.60 0.03 3.16
N VAL A 90 -7.51 -1.30 3.19
CA VAL A 90 -7.07 -2.09 4.34
C VAL A 90 -6.25 -3.26 3.83
N ASP A 91 -4.93 -3.17 3.96
CA ASP A 91 -4.04 -4.12 3.30
C ASP A 91 -2.97 -4.69 4.24
N TYR A 92 -2.36 -5.76 3.76
CA TYR A 92 -1.14 -6.31 4.32
C TYR A 92 -0.02 -6.29 3.27
N PHE A 93 1.10 -5.68 3.64
CA PHE A 93 2.29 -5.57 2.80
C PHE A 93 3.46 -6.33 3.41
N HIS A 94 4.14 -7.11 2.58
CA HIS A 94 5.38 -7.77 2.92
C HIS A 94 6.45 -7.47 1.86
N GLY A 95 7.35 -6.54 2.14
CA GLY A 95 8.37 -6.12 1.20
C GLY A 95 7.83 -5.19 0.11
N GLY A 96 8.70 -4.32 -0.38
CA GLY A 96 8.43 -3.53 -1.58
C GLY A 96 8.56 -2.03 -1.40
N THR A 97 8.02 -1.30 -2.37
CA THR A 97 7.97 0.16 -2.36
C THR A 97 6.57 0.63 -2.68
N SER A 98 5.94 1.37 -1.76
CA SER A 98 4.54 1.75 -1.93
C SER A 98 4.29 3.23 -1.68
N SER A 99 3.29 3.77 -2.37
CA SER A 99 2.83 5.15 -2.22
C SER A 99 1.32 5.18 -2.04
N PHE A 100 0.87 5.97 -1.09
CA PHE A 100 -0.47 5.89 -0.55
C PHE A 100 -1.08 7.27 -0.41
N SER A 101 -2.29 7.41 -0.94
CA SER A 101 -3.08 8.64 -0.86
C SER A 101 -4.52 8.34 -0.47
N GLY A 102 -4.96 8.83 0.68
CA GLY A 102 -6.32 8.66 1.17
C GLY A 102 -6.39 8.09 2.59
N PRO A 103 -7.59 7.70 3.06
CA PRO A 103 -7.77 7.04 4.34
C PRO A 103 -7.41 5.55 4.29
N PHE A 104 -6.58 5.04 5.19
CA PHE A 104 -6.25 3.61 5.20
C PHE A 104 -5.88 3.04 6.56
N VAL A 105 -5.87 1.70 6.63
CA VAL A 105 -5.47 0.92 7.80
C VAL A 105 -4.65 -0.29 7.37
N ASP A 106 -3.33 -0.22 7.54
CA ASP A 106 -2.47 -1.24 6.95
C ASP A 106 -1.48 -1.86 7.95
N TYR A 107 -1.00 -3.05 7.57
CA TYR A 107 0.16 -3.68 8.18
C TYR A 107 1.29 -3.78 7.18
N PHE A 108 2.46 -3.26 7.53
CA PHE A 108 3.67 -3.32 6.72
C PHE A 108 4.76 -4.13 7.39
N HIS A 109 5.37 -5.01 6.62
CA HIS A 109 6.53 -5.78 7.03
C HIS A 109 7.65 -5.61 5.99
N ASP A 110 8.68 -4.85 6.35
CA ASP A 110 9.81 -4.44 5.52
C ASP A 110 9.40 -3.63 4.28
N GLY A 111 10.03 -2.47 4.05
CA GLY A 111 9.83 -1.74 2.80
C GLY A 111 10.15 -0.26 2.85
N THR A 112 9.87 0.41 1.74
CA THR A 112 9.88 1.87 1.64
C THR A 112 8.48 2.37 1.32
N SER A 113 7.93 3.24 2.15
CA SER A 113 6.54 3.66 1.98
C SER A 113 6.34 5.17 2.15
N PHE A 114 5.45 5.74 1.32
CA PHE A 114 5.12 7.16 1.32
C PHE A 114 3.61 7.34 1.51
N PHE A 115 3.22 8.13 2.49
CA PHE A 115 1.83 8.23 2.92
C PHE A 115 1.35 9.67 2.94
N SER A 116 0.16 9.88 2.37
CA SER A 116 -0.53 11.16 2.35
C SER A 116 -2.01 10.98 2.69
N GLY A 117 -2.44 11.45 3.85
CA GLY A 117 -3.84 11.39 4.26
C GLY A 117 -4.01 11.11 5.76
N PRO A 118 -5.22 10.71 6.19
CA PRO A 118 -5.46 10.17 7.51
C PRO A 118 -5.21 8.65 7.54
N PHE A 119 -4.44 8.11 8.48
CA PHE A 119 -4.13 6.67 8.48
C PHE A 119 -3.85 6.08 9.85
N MET A 120 -3.96 4.75 9.92
CA MET A 120 -3.66 3.96 11.11
C MET A 120 -2.89 2.70 10.73
N ASP A 121 -1.62 2.64 11.09
CA ASP A 121 -0.75 1.59 10.58
C ASP A 121 0.00 0.84 11.69
N TYR A 122 0.57 -0.28 11.27
CA TYR A 122 1.64 -0.95 11.97
C TYR A 122 2.79 -1.19 10.99
N PHE A 123 3.99 -0.67 11.29
CA PHE A 123 5.19 -1.01 10.53
C PHE A 123 6.18 -1.82 11.33
N HIS A 124 6.57 -2.92 10.72
CA HIS A 124 7.69 -3.74 11.11
C HIS A 124 8.83 -3.52 10.13
N ASN A 125 9.82 -2.70 10.51
CA ASN A 125 11.02 -2.38 9.71
C ASN A 125 10.74 -1.58 8.42
N GLY A 126 11.45 -0.48 8.22
CA GLY A 126 11.42 0.17 6.91
C GLY A 126 11.88 1.62 6.91
N ILE A 127 11.71 2.24 5.74
CA ILE A 127 11.87 3.68 5.55
C ILE A 127 10.50 4.25 5.20
N SER A 128 10.03 5.22 5.97
CA SER A 128 8.68 5.77 5.77
C SER A 128 8.65 7.29 5.80
N SER A 129 7.76 7.86 4.99
CA SER A 129 7.45 9.29 5.00
C SER A 129 5.96 9.49 5.09
N PHE A 130 5.55 10.35 6.00
CA PHE A 130 4.19 10.48 6.46
C PHE A 130 3.74 11.93 6.40
N SER A 131 2.64 12.19 5.69
CA SER A 131 2.04 13.51 5.59
C SER A 131 0.54 13.44 5.90
N GLY A 132 0.09 14.11 6.96
CA GLY A 132 -1.32 14.15 7.35
C GLY A 132 -1.57 13.82 8.81
N ALA A 133 -2.64 13.08 9.08
CA ALA A 133 -3.06 12.70 10.43
C ALA A 133 -2.83 11.21 10.66
N LEU A 134 -2.08 10.84 11.71
CA LEU A 134 -1.62 9.47 11.88
C LEU A 134 -1.81 8.94 13.31
N VAL A 135 -2.17 7.65 13.39
CA VAL A 135 -2.02 6.80 14.59
C VAL A 135 -1.19 5.56 14.24
N ASP A 136 0.08 5.49 14.65
CA ASP A 136 0.99 4.42 14.19
C ASP A 136 1.59 3.60 15.35
N TYR A 137 2.09 2.42 14.99
CA TYR A 137 3.05 1.65 15.75
C TYR A 137 4.25 1.33 14.86
N LEU A 138 5.42 1.84 15.24
CA LEU A 138 6.68 1.63 14.52
C LEU A 138 7.68 0.80 15.31
N HIS A 139 8.00 -0.40 14.82
CA HIS A 139 8.93 -1.29 15.51
C HIS A 139 10.41 -0.93 15.23
N TYR A 140 10.79 -0.84 13.96
CA TYR A 140 12.13 -0.45 13.53
C TYR A 140 12.03 0.42 12.29
N GLY A 141 12.85 1.45 12.15
CA GLY A 141 12.92 2.15 10.87
C GLY A 141 13.50 3.56 10.91
N ILE A 142 13.50 4.17 9.73
CA ILE A 142 13.79 5.58 9.52
C ILE A 142 12.51 6.24 9.04
N SER A 143 11.99 7.19 9.81
CA SER A 143 10.70 7.82 9.51
C SER A 143 10.76 9.34 9.52
N SER A 144 9.93 9.94 8.68
CA SER A 144 9.72 11.39 8.64
C SER A 144 8.23 11.70 8.64
N PHE A 145 7.84 12.72 9.41
CA PHE A 145 6.44 13.02 9.69
C PHE A 145 6.16 14.51 9.52
N SER A 146 5.10 14.85 8.79
CA SER A 146 4.59 16.23 8.59
C SER A 146 3.07 16.33 8.79
N GLY A 147 2.59 17.03 9.83
CA GLY A 147 1.17 17.03 10.22
C GLY A 147 0.90 16.76 11.71
N ALA A 148 -0.13 15.95 12.01
CA ALA A 148 -0.58 15.64 13.36
C ALA A 148 -0.45 14.15 13.66
N PHE A 149 0.33 13.77 14.66
CA PHE A 149 0.75 12.39 14.89
C PHE A 149 0.52 11.92 16.32
N MET A 150 0.06 10.67 16.43
CA MET A 150 0.08 9.86 17.65
C MET A 150 0.82 8.56 17.34
N ASP A 151 1.94 8.26 18.01
CA ASP A 151 2.75 7.09 17.62
C ASP A 151 3.43 6.42 18.81
N TYR A 152 3.60 5.09 18.70
CA TYR A 152 4.42 4.28 19.58
C TYR A 152 5.61 3.73 18.79
N PHE A 153 6.82 4.06 19.24
CA PHE A 153 8.03 3.56 18.61
C PHE A 153 8.72 2.53 19.49
N HIS A 154 9.38 1.55 18.89
CA HIS A 154 10.25 0.63 19.61
C HIS A 154 11.74 0.98 19.38
N ASP A 155 12.17 1.09 18.11
CA ASP A 155 13.54 1.42 17.73
C ASP A 155 13.56 2.18 16.40
N GLY A 156 14.52 3.08 16.19
CA GLY A 156 14.65 3.80 14.91
C GLY A 156 15.13 5.24 15.01
N ILE A 157 15.03 5.94 13.87
CA ILE A 157 15.34 7.36 13.72
C ILE A 157 14.10 8.04 13.14
N SER A 158 13.53 8.99 13.88
CA SER A 158 12.36 9.75 13.45
C SER A 158 12.65 11.24 13.36
N SER A 159 12.07 11.91 12.37
CA SER A 159 12.02 13.37 12.27
C SER A 159 10.57 13.86 12.18
N PHE A 160 10.23 14.92 12.92
CA PHE A 160 8.85 15.42 13.00
C PHE A 160 8.77 16.90 12.65
N SER A 161 7.71 17.26 11.93
CA SER A 161 7.25 18.61 11.68
C SER A 161 5.75 18.69 11.93
N GLY A 162 5.34 19.51 12.92
CA GLY A 162 3.94 19.67 13.29
C GLY A 162 3.62 19.20 14.71
N ALA A 163 2.37 18.81 14.95
CA ALA A 163 1.92 18.39 16.27
C ALA A 163 2.23 16.91 16.49
N PHE A 164 2.97 16.59 17.55
CA PHE A 164 3.37 15.23 17.87
C PHE A 164 2.98 14.84 19.30
N ARG A 165 2.44 13.64 19.45
CA ARG A 165 2.31 12.92 20.72
C ARG A 165 2.82 11.50 20.51
N GLY A 166 3.65 10.99 21.42
CA GLY A 166 4.05 9.60 21.30
C GLY A 166 4.81 9.07 22.49
N LEU A 167 5.04 7.78 22.44
CA LEU A 167 5.73 7.00 23.46
C LEU A 167 7.02 6.42 22.86
N PHE A 168 8.09 6.51 23.64
CA PHE A 168 9.42 6.14 23.19
C PHE A 168 10.19 5.37 24.26
N PRO A 169 10.90 4.30 23.88
CA PRO A 169 11.86 3.65 24.73
C PRO A 169 13.03 4.57 25.07
N ARG A 170 13.63 4.32 26.23
CA ARG A 170 14.72 5.13 26.80
C ARG A 170 15.94 5.29 25.89
N TRP A 171 16.12 4.40 24.92
CA TRP A 171 17.29 4.35 24.02
C TRP A 171 17.03 4.96 22.64
N TYR A 172 15.82 5.48 22.39
CA TYR A 172 15.41 6.01 21.10
C TYR A 172 16.06 7.37 20.81
N LEU A 173 16.53 7.58 19.57
CA LEU A 173 17.22 8.81 19.15
C LEU A 173 16.25 9.83 18.50
N PHE A 174 16.19 11.04 19.05
CA PHE A 174 15.33 12.13 18.56
C PHE A 174 16.08 13.26 17.89
N LEU A 175 15.61 13.67 16.70
CA LEU A 175 16.01 14.90 16.03
C LEU A 175 14.78 15.79 15.79
N PHE A 176 14.70 16.93 16.50
CA PHE A 176 13.63 17.93 16.34
C PHE A 176 14.14 19.13 15.55
N TRP A 177 13.41 19.55 14.52
CA TRP A 177 13.67 20.80 13.79
C TRP A 177 12.35 21.55 13.54
N SER A 178 11.86 22.32 14.53
CA SER A 178 11.16 23.61 14.34
C SER A 178 10.72 24.23 15.69
N LEU A 179 10.51 25.54 15.72
CA LEU A 179 10.21 26.35 16.90
C LEU A 179 8.78 26.13 17.45
N ARG A 180 8.70 26.02 18.79
CA ARG A 180 7.50 26.07 19.68
C ARG A 180 6.54 24.88 19.67
N GLY A 181 6.54 24.14 20.78
CA GLY A 181 5.43 23.27 21.19
C GLY A 181 5.77 22.51 22.47
N LEU A 182 5.05 22.79 23.56
CA LEU A 182 5.27 22.32 24.94
C LEU A 182 5.40 20.80 25.10
N PHE A 183 6.44 20.37 25.84
CA PHE A 183 6.47 19.08 26.54
C PHE A 183 5.70 19.19 27.87
N PRO A 184 4.93 18.17 28.29
CA PRO A 184 4.68 17.93 29.72
C PRO A 184 5.92 17.36 30.42
#